data_AF-A0A0Q7WE29-F1
#
_entry.id   AF-A0A0Q7WE29-F1
#
_cell.length_a   1.000
_cell.length_b   1.000
_cell.length_c   1.000
_cell.angle_alpha   90.00
_cell.angle_beta   90.00
_cell.angle_gamma   90.00
#
_symmetry.space_group_name_H-M   'P 1'
#
loop_
_entity.id
_entity.type
_entity.pdbx_description
1 polymer ?
#
loop_
_entity_poly.entity_id
_entity_poly.type
_entity_poly.pdbx_seq_one_letter_code
_entity_poly.pdbx_strand_id
1 'polypeptide(L)'
;MFDSRTMSIDPTKRSAALAGAWCTFGMVPFELWTDRHPFDSLLTKNAVTLIAFAAFLVIPVVFFVIGRIAGPFSRTWFLDPVEGAQVEIITRRMFCWFLGAAIFGSIWSLVLSCALR
;
A
#
# COMPACT_ATOMS: atom_id res chain seq x y z
N MET A 1 -34.97 9.22 7.83
CA MET A 1 -34.28 7.92 8.04
C MET A 1 -33.15 7.87 7.02
N PHE A 2 -31.97 8.37 7.39
CA PHE A 2 -30.81 8.43 6.50
C PHE A 2 -30.12 7.06 6.52
N ASP A 3 -30.12 6.38 5.37
CA ASP A 3 -29.40 5.12 5.15
C ASP A 3 -27.90 5.42 5.16
N SER A 4 -27.27 5.40 6.34
CA SER A 4 -25.82 5.50 6.51
C SER A 4 -25.17 4.18 6.11
N ARG A 5 -25.27 3.81 4.83
CA ARG A 5 -24.33 2.84 4.25
C ARG A 5 -22.99 3.54 4.13
N THR A 6 -22.30 3.66 5.27
CA THR A 6 -20.85 3.83 5.24
C THR A 6 -20.34 2.70 4.39
N MET A 7 -19.83 3.02 3.19
CA MET A 7 -19.23 2.06 2.29
C MET A 7 -18.09 1.39 3.07
N SER A 8 -18.37 0.22 3.63
CA SER A 8 -17.36 -0.59 4.31
C SER A 8 -16.49 -1.16 3.20
N ILE A 9 -15.34 -0.56 3.01
CA ILE A 9 -14.31 -1.15 2.16
C ILE A 9 -13.78 -2.34 2.94
N ASP A 10 -14.30 -3.52 2.63
CA ASP A 10 -13.83 -4.74 3.25
C ASP A 10 -12.47 -5.11 2.65
N PRO A 11 -11.41 -5.25 3.47
CA PRO A 11 -10.11 -5.66 2.98
C PRO A 11 -10.19 -7.10 2.46
N THR A 12 -9.84 -7.29 1.20
CA THR A 12 -9.80 -8.59 0.51
C THR A 12 -8.45 -8.79 -0.15
N LYS A 13 -8.15 -10.01 -0.61
CA LYS A 13 -6.94 -10.29 -1.41
C LYS A 13 -6.88 -9.42 -2.67
N ARG A 14 -8.04 -9.14 -3.28
CA ARG A 14 -8.16 -8.31 -4.48
C ARG A 14 -7.87 -6.85 -4.18
N SER A 15 -8.45 -6.29 -3.11
CA SER A 15 -8.15 -4.90 -2.71
C SER A 15 -6.69 -4.74 -2.32
N ALA A 16 -6.09 -5.74 -1.67
CA ALA A 16 -4.67 -5.73 -1.34
C ALA A 16 -3.77 -5.72 -2.59
N ALA A 17 -4.06 -6.55 -3.59
CA ALA A 17 -3.33 -6.54 -4.85
C ALA A 17 -3.45 -5.21 -5.61
N LEU A 18 -4.65 -4.63 -5.64
CA LEU A 18 -4.88 -3.30 -6.23
C LEU A 18 -4.18 -2.18 -5.45
N ALA A 19 -4.14 -2.27 -4.12
CA ALA A 19 -3.36 -1.36 -3.29
C ALA A 19 -1.86 -1.46 -3.60
N GLY A 20 -1.37 -2.67 -3.89
CA GLY A 20 0.01 -2.89 -4.34
C GLY A 20 0.29 -2.21 -5.68
N ALA A 21 -0.60 -2.42 -6.65
CA ALA A 21 -0.51 -1.74 -7.94
C ALA A 21 -0.55 -0.21 -7.79
N TRP A 22 -1.43 0.32 -6.93
CA TRP A 22 -1.51 1.75 -6.61
C TRP A 22 -0.22 2.29 -6.01
N CYS A 23 0.41 1.55 -5.09
CA CYS A 23 1.71 1.92 -4.52
C CYS A 23 2.73 2.15 -5.64
N THR A 24 2.87 1.17 -6.54
CA THR A 24 3.82 1.28 -7.64
C THR A 24 3.44 2.29 -8.70
N PHE A 25 2.14 2.50 -8.93
CA PHE A 25 1.64 3.50 -9.85
C PHE A 25 2.05 4.91 -9.45
N GLY A 26 2.03 5.23 -8.16
CA GLY A 26 2.46 6.54 -7.67
C GLY A 26 3.96 6.64 -7.38
N MET A 27 4.54 5.63 -6.73
CA MET A 27 5.93 5.69 -6.26
C MET A 27 6.94 5.66 -7.42
N VAL A 28 6.70 4.89 -8.48
CA VAL A 28 7.65 4.78 -9.61
C VAL A 28 7.76 6.09 -10.40
N PRO A 29 6.66 6.75 -10.83
CA PRO A 29 6.76 8.08 -11.44
C PRO A 29 7.29 9.14 -10.48
N PHE A 30 6.99 9.03 -9.18
CA PHE A 30 7.49 9.95 -8.17
C PHE A 30 9.02 9.90 -8.08
N GLU A 31 9.61 8.71 -7.97
CA GLU A 31 11.07 8.51 -7.95
C GLU A 31 11.72 9.12 -9.19
N LEU A 32 11.19 8.77 -10.37
CA LEU A 32 11.64 9.31 -11.65
C LEU A 32 11.51 10.85 -11.74
N TRP A 33 10.44 11.42 -11.18
CA TRP A 33 10.26 12.87 -11.13
C TRP A 33 11.29 13.52 -10.22
N THR A 34 11.57 12.94 -9.05
CA THR A 34 12.58 13.44 -8.11
C THR A 34 14.00 13.37 -8.66
N ASP A 35 14.31 12.37 -9.50
CA ASP A 35 15.60 12.28 -10.19
C ASP A 35 15.81 13.43 -11.19
N ARG A 36 14.73 13.91 -11.81
CA ARG A 36 14.77 15.03 -12.77
C ARG A 36 14.61 16.40 -12.12
N HIS A 37 14.12 16.47 -10.88
CA HIS A 37 13.85 17.72 -10.16
C HIS A 37 14.57 17.68 -8.81
N PRO A 38 15.88 17.93 -8.78
CA PRO A 38 16.63 17.97 -7.52
C PRO A 38 16.07 19.07 -6.61
N PHE A 39 15.98 18.77 -5.32
CA PHE A 39 15.50 19.71 -4.32
C PHE A 39 16.65 20.57 -3.78
N ASP A 40 16.43 21.87 -3.69
CA ASP A 40 17.40 22.82 -3.11
C ASP A 40 17.50 22.71 -1.57
N SER A 41 16.52 22.08 -0.93
CA SER A 41 16.44 21.94 0.53
C SER A 41 16.13 20.51 0.95
N LEU A 42 16.89 20.02 1.94
CA LEU A 42 16.68 18.74 2.61
C LEU A 42 15.31 18.65 3.28
N LEU A 43 14.83 19.74 3.87
CA LEU A 43 13.52 19.78 4.53
C LEU A 43 12.40 19.57 3.51
N THR A 44 12.48 20.25 2.36
CA THR A 44 11.50 20.13 1.28
C THR A 44 11.50 18.71 0.70
N LYS A 45 12.68 18.14 0.45
CA LYS A 45 12.81 16.75 0.00
C LYS A 45 12.12 15.79 0.96
N ASN A 46 12.43 15.87 2.26
CA ASN A 46 11.86 14.98 3.26
C ASN A 46 10.34 15.14 3.37
N ALA A 47 9.83 16.38 3.36
CA ALA A 47 8.39 16.65 3.44
C ALA A 47 7.63 16.07 2.24
N VAL A 48 8.13 16.29 1.03
CA VAL A 48 7.51 15.79 -0.20
C VAL A 48 7.57 14.26 -0.26
N THR A 49 8.71 13.65 0.11
CA THR A 49 8.84 12.19 0.20
C THR A 49 7.88 11.60 1.23
N LEU A 50 7.71 12.22 2.40
CA LEU A 50 6.75 11.78 3.41
C LEU A 50 5.30 11.85 2.90
N ILE A 51 4.93 12.90 2.17
CA ILE A 51 3.61 13.03 1.56
C ILE A 51 3.38 11.93 0.52
N ALA A 52 4.39 11.65 -0.32
CA ALA A 52 4.31 10.55 -1.30
C ALA A 52 4.13 9.19 -0.60
N PHE A 53 4.90 8.90 0.45
CA PHE A 53 4.73 7.68 1.23
C PHE A 53 3.35 7.61 1.90
N ALA A 54 2.85 8.71 2.45
CA ALA A 54 1.53 8.74 3.05
C ALA A 54 0.43 8.39 2.02
N ALA A 55 0.46 9.03 0.85
CA ALA A 55 -0.55 8.90 -0.20
C ALA A 55 -0.50 7.54 -0.91
N PHE A 56 0.70 7.07 -1.24
CA PHE A 56 0.88 5.90 -2.09
C PHE A 56 1.23 4.62 -1.35
N LEU A 57 1.74 4.69 -0.11
CA LEU A 57 2.10 3.50 0.67
C LEU A 57 1.20 3.32 1.89
N VAL A 58 1.20 4.29 2.81
CA VAL A 58 0.58 4.14 4.13
C VAL A 58 -0.94 4.03 4.03
N ILE A 59 -1.60 4.97 3.36
CA ILE A 59 -3.06 4.97 3.23
C ILE A 59 -3.53 3.66 2.55
N PRO A 60 -2.98 3.24 1.40
CA PRO A 60 -3.42 2.00 0.77
C PRO A 60 -3.22 0.76 1.63
N VAL A 61 -2.08 0.65 2.31
CA VAL A 61 -1.77 -0.51 3.17
C VAL A 61 -2.71 -0.58 4.37
N VAL A 62 -2.92 0.54 5.06
CA VAL A 62 -3.77 0.60 6.26
C VAL A 62 -5.23 0.27 5.91
N PHE A 63 -5.77 0.84 4.84
CA PHE A 63 -7.19 0.68 4.53
C PHE A 63 -7.52 -0.60 3.76
N PHE A 64 -6.67 -1.03 2.82
CA PHE A 64 -7.03 -2.13 1.91
C PHE A 64 -6.31 -3.45 2.19
N VAL A 65 -5.27 -3.45 3.02
CA VAL A 65 -4.48 -4.65 3.35
C VAL A 65 -4.69 -5.08 4.81
N ILE A 66 -4.45 -4.15 5.74
CA ILE A 66 -4.65 -4.40 7.19
C ILE A 66 -6.16 -4.31 7.52
N GLY A 67 -6.78 -3.20 7.13
CA GLY A 67 -8.18 -2.88 7.43
C GLY A 67 -8.40 -2.45 8.88
N ARG A 68 -9.66 -2.20 9.24
CA ARG A 68 -10.07 -1.78 10.60
C ARG A 68 -10.08 -2.91 11.64
N ILE A 69 -9.71 -4.13 11.26
CA ILE A 69 -9.90 -5.32 12.07
C ILE A 69 -8.54 -5.82 12.53
N ALA A 70 -8.06 -5.26 13.64
CA ALA A 70 -7.17 -5.93 14.55
C ALA A 70 -7.30 -5.20 15.89
N GLY A 71 -7.90 -5.86 16.87
CA GLY A 71 -7.61 -5.48 18.26
C GLY A 71 -6.09 -5.56 18.50
N PRO A 72 -5.59 -5.00 19.61
CA PRO A 72 -4.16 -5.12 19.93
C PRO A 72 -3.77 -6.61 19.94
N PHE A 73 -2.88 -7.02 19.04
CA PHE A 73 -2.36 -8.38 19.03
C PHE A 73 -1.67 -8.68 20.36
N SER A 74 -2.05 -9.77 21.01
CA SER A 74 -1.32 -10.23 22.19
C SER A 74 0.06 -10.75 21.76
N ARG A 75 1.05 -10.66 22.65
CA ARG A 75 2.35 -11.35 22.46
C ARG A 75 2.20 -12.87 22.34
N THR A 76 1.06 -13.43 22.75
CA THR A 76 0.73 -14.85 22.70
C THR A 76 -0.20 -15.23 21.55
N TRP A 77 -0.29 -14.42 20.50
CA TRP A 77 -1.18 -14.65 19.35
C TRP A 77 -1.06 -16.04 18.70
N PHE A 78 0.10 -16.68 18.83
CA PHE A 78 0.36 -18.02 18.30
C PHE A 78 -0.24 -19.15 19.18
N LEU A 79 -0.66 -18.84 20.40
CA LEU A 79 -1.32 -19.78 21.32
C LEU A 79 -2.85 -19.69 21.24
N ASP A 80 -3.39 -18.57 20.76
CA ASP A 80 -4.82 -18.40 20.51
C ASP A 80 -5.14 -18.70 19.04
N PRO A 81 -5.88 -19.78 18.73
CA PRO A 81 -6.25 -20.11 17.36
C PRO A 81 -7.07 -19.02 16.66
N VAL A 82 -7.78 -18.16 17.41
CA VAL A 82 -8.56 -17.05 16.85
C VAL A 82 -7.66 -15.91 16.41
N GLU A 83 -6.68 -15.52 17.23
CA GLU A 83 -5.69 -14.49 16.86
C GLU A 83 -4.78 -15.00 15.72
N GLY A 84 -4.35 -16.27 15.77
CA GLY A 84 -3.56 -16.90 14.71
C GLY A 84 -4.25 -16.86 13.34
N ALA A 85 -5.56 -17.15 13.29
CA ALA A 85 -6.33 -17.05 12.06
C ALA A 85 -6.39 -15.61 11.50
N GLN A 86 -6.47 -14.59 12.36
CA GLN A 86 -6.45 -13.19 11.93
C GLN A 86 -5.08 -12.80 11.34
N VAL A 87 -3.99 -13.19 11.99
CA VAL A 87 -2.62 -12.96 11.48
C VAL A 87 -2.41 -13.64 10.13
N GLU A 88 -2.92 -14.85 9.95
CA GLU A 88 -2.82 -15.57 8.68
C GLU A 88 -3.56 -14.84 7.55
N ILE A 89 -4.76 -14.32 7.82
CA ILE A 89 -5.54 -13.55 6.85
C ILE A 89 -4.78 -12.29 6.42
N ILE A 90 -4.22 -11.54 7.38
CA ILE A 90 -3.42 -10.34 7.10
C ILE A 90 -2.16 -10.70 6.32
N THR A 91 -1.46 -11.77 6.69
CA THR A 91 -0.25 -12.24 6.00
C THR A 91 -0.55 -12.58 4.54
N ARG A 92 -1.64 -13.30 4.27
CA ARG A 92 -2.10 -13.62 2.90
C ARG A 92 -2.40 -12.35 2.11
N ARG A 93 -3.00 -11.33 2.72
CA ARG A 93 -3.27 -10.04 2.07
C ARG A 93 -1.97 -9.27 1.81
N MET A 94 -1.03 -9.25 2.76
CA MET A 94 0.30 -8.65 2.57
C MET A 94 1.04 -9.30 1.40
N PHE A 95 0.99 -10.62 1.29
CA PHE A 95 1.55 -11.32 0.15
C PHE A 95 0.90 -10.90 -1.18
N CYS A 96 -0.43 -10.82 -1.24
CA CYS A 96 -1.13 -10.31 -2.43
C CYS A 96 -0.79 -8.86 -2.74
N TRP A 97 -0.59 -8.02 -1.72
CA TRP A 97 -0.16 -6.63 -1.87
C TRP A 97 1.24 -6.55 -2.49
N PHE A 98 2.21 -7.29 -1.95
CA PHE A 98 3.56 -7.39 -2.52
C PHE A 98 3.54 -7.92 -3.96
N LEU A 99 2.75 -8.96 -4.24
CA LEU A 99 2.67 -9.53 -5.58
C LEU A 99 2.05 -8.56 -6.59
N GLY A 100 1.00 -7.84 -6.18
CA GLY A 100 0.38 -6.80 -7.01
C GLY A 100 1.35 -5.65 -7.33
N ALA A 101 2.10 -5.20 -6.32
CA ALA A 101 3.16 -4.22 -6.50
C ALA A 101 4.27 -4.75 -7.43
N ALA A 102 4.77 -5.96 -7.23
CA ALA A 102 5.86 -6.51 -8.03
C ALA A 102 5.47 -6.67 -9.52
N ILE A 103 4.31 -7.25 -9.81
CA ILE A 103 3.84 -7.46 -11.19
C ILE A 103 3.56 -6.13 -11.86
N PHE A 104 2.73 -5.27 -11.26
CA PHE A 104 2.37 -3.99 -11.86
C PHE A 104 3.59 -3.07 -11.98
N GLY A 105 4.42 -2.99 -10.95
CA GLY A 105 5.65 -2.19 -10.95
C GLY A 105 6.63 -2.60 -12.05
N SER A 106 6.80 -3.91 -12.28
CA SER A 106 7.64 -4.42 -13.37
C SER A 106 7.10 -3.99 -14.74
N ILE A 107 5.81 -4.16 -14.97
CA ILE A 107 5.17 -3.74 -16.23
C ILE A 107 5.24 -2.22 -16.40
N TRP A 108 4.93 -1.47 -15.35
CA TRP A 108 4.89 -0.01 -15.37
C TRP A 108 6.27 0.61 -15.58
N SER A 109 7.30 0.06 -14.95
CA SER A 109 8.69 0.45 -15.15
C SER A 109 9.13 0.23 -16.60
N LEU A 110 8.77 -0.91 -17.21
CA LEU A 110 9.03 -1.18 -18.62
C LEU A 110 8.30 -0.18 -19.53
N VAL A 111 7.01 0.08 -19.27
CA VAL A 111 6.22 1.05 -20.04
C VAL A 111 6.83 2.45 -19.98
N LEU A 112 7.19 2.93 -18.78
CA LEU A 112 7.83 4.23 -18.61
C LEU A 112 9.20 4.29 -19.31
N SER A 113 10.00 3.23 -19.20
CA SER A 113 11.29 3.15 -19.88
C SER A 113 11.17 3.22 -21.40
N CYS A 114 10.13 2.61 -21.97
CA CYS A 114 9.85 2.71 -23.41
C CYS A 114 9.28 4.08 -23.80
N ALA A 115 8.45 4.70 -22.98
CA ALA A 115 7.79 5.97 -23.27
C ALA A 115 8.70 7.21 -23.09
N LEU A 116 9.78 7.08 -22.31
CA LEU A 116 10.71 8.16 -22.01
C LEU A 116 12.03 8.07 -22.79
N ARG A 117 12.13 7.11 -23.72
CA ARG A 117 13.14 7.10 -24.78
C ARG A 117 12.73 8.08 -25.89
#